data_AF-A0A662ES53-F1
#
_entry.id   AF-A0A662ES53-F1
#
_cell.length_a   1.000
_cell.length_b   1.000
_cell.length_c   1.000
_cell.angle_alpha   90.00
_cell.angle_beta   90.00
_cell.angle_gamma   90.00
#
_symmetry.space_group_name_H-M   'P 1'
#
loop_
_entity.id
_entity.type
_entity.pdbx_description
1 polymer ?
#
loop_
_entity_poly.entity_id
_entity_poly.type
_entity_poly.pdbx_seq_one_letter_code
_entity_poly.pdbx_strand_id
1 'polypeptide(L)' 'MRPDVPWHRVVNAKGESRIGKEQVSRLAAEGIRFDPSGRIDLGEFGWDGL' A
#
# COMPACT_ATOMS: atom_id res chain seq x y z
N MET A 1 -14.34 -15.97 6.20
CA MET A 1 -13.80 -15.49 4.90
C MET A 1 -13.52 -14.01 5.05
N ARG A 2 -12.29 -13.54 4.81
CA ARG A 2 -12.09 -12.11 4.58
C ARG A 2 -12.79 -11.78 3.25
N PRO A 3 -13.53 -10.67 3.15
CA PRO A 3 -14.17 -10.28 1.90
C PRO A 3 -13.12 -10.14 0.79
N ASP A 4 -13.50 -10.40 -0.46
CA ASP A 4 -12.64 -10.34 -1.67
C ASP A 4 -12.19 -8.91 -2.03
N VAL A 5 -12.15 -8.02 -1.04
CA VAL A 5 -11.81 -6.62 -1.20
C VAL A 5 -10.29 -6.47 -1.04
N PRO A 6 -9.60 -5.80 -1.98
CA PRO A 6 -8.15 -5.60 -1.93
C PRO A 6 -7.78 -4.51 -0.91
N TRP A 7 -8.09 -4.74 0.35
CA TRP A 7 -7.88 -3.81 1.45
C TRP A 7 -6.44 -3.34 1.58
N HIS A 8 -5.46 -4.15 1.16
CA HIS A 8 -4.04 -3.84 1.27
C HIS A 8 -3.61 -2.67 0.39
N ARG A 9 -4.40 -2.31 -0.62
CA ARG A 9 -4.18 -1.14 -1.48
C ARG A 9 -4.46 0.20 -0.80
N VAL A 10 -5.09 0.21 0.38
CA VAL A 10 -5.39 1.44 1.11
C VAL A 10 -4.33 1.68 2.19
N VAL A 11 -3.44 2.64 1.95
CA VAL A 11 -2.42 3.11 2.90
C VAL A 11 -2.82 4.45 3.52
N ASN A 12 -2.07 4.91 4.52
CA ASN A 12 -2.32 6.23 5.11
C ASN A 12 -1.86 7.37 4.16
N ALA A 13 -2.20 8.61 4.51
CA ALA A 13 -1.82 9.81 3.74
C ALA A 13 -0.29 10.06 3.67
N LYS A 14 0.53 9.31 4.40
CA LYS A 14 2.00 9.35 4.34
C LYS A 14 2.59 8.23 3.47
N GLY A 15 1.75 7.39 2.86
CA GLY A 15 2.19 6.23 2.09
C GLY A 15 2.63 5.03 2.96
N GLU A 16 2.27 5.00 4.24
CA GLU A 16 2.70 3.96 5.18
C GLU A 16 1.63 2.86 5.33
N SER A 17 2.09 1.62 5.44
CA SER A 17 1.24 0.49 5.87
C SER A 17 0.81 0.68 7.33
N ARG A 18 -0.49 0.55 7.60
CA ARG A 18 -1.05 0.61 8.97
C ARG A 18 -1.47 -0.75 9.50
N ILE A 19 -1.60 -1.74 8.61
CA ILE A 19 -2.03 -3.11 8.95
C ILE A 19 -0.82 -4.05 9.10
N GLY A 20 0.40 -3.54 8.89
CA GLY A 20 1.65 -4.23 9.21
C GLY A 20 2.21 -5.03 8.05
N LYS A 21 2.96 -6.10 8.36
CA LYS A 21 3.75 -6.86 7.39
C LYS A 21 2.91 -7.51 6.28
N GLU A 22 1.69 -7.96 6.58
CA GLU A 22 0.82 -8.58 5.57
C GLU A 22 0.47 -7.58 4.45
N GLN A 23 0.15 -6.34 4.81
CA GLN A 23 -0.13 -5.28 3.85
C GLN A 23 1.10 -5.00 2.98
N VAL A 24 2.27 -4.88 3.60
CA VAL A 24 3.55 -4.65 2.90
C VAL A 24 3.85 -5.78 1.92
N SER A 25 3.73 -7.04 2.36
CA SER A 25 3.99 -8.20 1.49
C SER A 25 3.05 -8.26 0.30
N ARG A 26 1.76 -7.93 0.48
CA ARG A 26 0.79 -7.90 -0.63
C ARG A 26 1.08 -6.77 -1.62
N LEU A 27 1.40 -5.58 -1.12
CA LEU A 27 1.80 -4.44 -1.96
C LEU A 27 3.09 -4.74 -2.73
N ALA A 28 4.10 -5.33 -2.07
CA ALA A 28 5.35 -5.72 -2.71
C ALA A 28 5.15 -6.81 -3.77
N ALA A 29 4.24 -7.76 -3.55
CA ALA A 29 3.86 -8.76 -4.56
C ALA A 29 3.18 -8.15 -5.79
N GLU A 30 2.57 -6.96 -5.66
CA GLU A 30 2.04 -6.17 -6.77
C GLU A 30 3.10 -5.25 -7.42
N GLY A 31 4.35 -5.30 -6.97
CA GLY A 31 5.45 -4.52 -7.53
C GLY A 31 5.63 -3.13 -6.91
N ILE A 32 4.85 -2.80 -5.87
CA ILE A 32 4.97 -1.53 -5.15
C ILE A 32 6.26 -1.54 -4.31
N ARG A 33 7.06 -0.48 -4.45
CA ARG A 33 8.32 -0.33 -3.70
C ARG A 33 8.13 0.58 -2.50
N PHE A 34 8.82 0.22 -1.43
CA PHE A 34 8.92 1.03 -0.21
C PHE A 34 10.29 1.68 -0.14
N ASP A 35 10.32 2.93 0.29
CA ASP A 35 11.55 3.64 0.61
C ASP A 35 12.18 3.10 1.92
N PRO A 36 13.40 3.55 2.29
CA PRO A 36 14.03 3.15 3.55
C PRO A 36 13.24 3.54 4.81
N SER A 37 12.29 4.47 4.71
CA SER A 37 11.39 4.89 5.80
C SER A 37 10.11 4.05 5.86
N GLY A 38 9.94 3.07 4.97
CA GLY A 38 8.75 2.23 4.90
C GLY A 38 7.54 2.89 4.26
N ARG A 39 7.76 3.86 3.35
CA ARG A 39 6.71 4.60 2.62
C ARG A 39 6.70 4.25 1.14
N ILE A 40 5.51 4.23 0.55
CA ILE A 40 5.34 4.18 -0.90
C ILE A 40 5.27 5.61 -1.45
N ASP A 41 5.70 5.81 -2.69
CA ASP A 41 5.52 7.07 -3.40
C ASP A 41 4.05 7.20 -3.85
N LEU A 42 3.29 8.07 -3.19
CA LEU A 42 1.90 8.34 -3.54
C LEU A 42 1.75 9.13 -4.85
N GLY A 43 2.80 9.81 -5.33
CA GLY A 43 2.80 10.44 -6.66
C GLY A 43 2.93 9.42 -7.78
N GLU A 44 3.56 8.26 -7.52
CA GLU A 44 3.68 7.16 -8.49
C GLU A 44 2.50 6.18 -8.41
N PHE A 45 2.08 5.82 -7.19
CA PHE A 45 1.11 4.74 -6.97
C PHE A 45 -0.25 5.19 -6.45
N GLY A 46 -0.38 6.47 -6.07
CA GLY A 46 -1.64 7.02 -5.58
C GLY A 46 -2.69 7.08 -6.68
N TRP A 47 -3.96 6.94 -6.28
CA TRP A 47 -5.08 7.17 -7.18
C TRP A 47 -5.59 8.59 -7.02
N ASP A 48 -5.51 9.40 -8.08
CA ASP A 48 -5.91 10.82 -8.07
C ASP A 48 -7.44 11.04 -8.12
N GLY A 49 -8.23 9.97 -8.27
CA GLY A 49 -9.70 10.06 -8.25
C GLY A 49 -10.33 10.77 -9.46
N LEU A 50 -9.52 11.07 -10.48
CA LEU A 50 -9.91 11.76 -11.71
C LEU A 50 -10.25 10.78 -12.85
#